data_AF-A0A0N1NZ80-F1
#
_entry.id   AF-A0A0N1NZ80-F1
#
_cell.length_a   1.000
_cell.length_b   1.000
_cell.length_c   1.000
_cell.angle_alpha   90.00
_cell.angle_beta   90.00
_cell.angle_gamma   90.00
#
_symmetry.space_group_name_H-M   'P 1'
#
loop_
_entity.id
_entity.type
_entity.pdbx_description
1 polymer ?
#
loop_
_entity_poly.entity_id
_entity_poly.type
_entity_poly.pdbx_seq_one_letter_code
_entity_poly.pdbx_strand_id
1 'polypeptide(L)'
;MASFNTQVLFIPYRGNSVGKKDKDPGTVSQQKHAAREYHRKAKLKKQSQRAKDNKSLDNGRGETSTDDGQILGSSSERSVSPGSTEGSSHISSHTELLNSGQCTRTPSPLTCLGAGRVDPFDTKPVKDLTPHVHHMVDYALTYQWPIFSFVNPGLTVEKMKEAVSVRLNASQASFYTVIYAAATHYALSRVGEQASALNQVLRLNYKDRALKMLRESLIEAAATDDMPLPILQAMFALTSYGSGTTEHIAPMKSRDMKNPLAVSFDLDVYSRIPPEMAHVQAMYHLIEQRGGLRSLSRPGFAQVIALNDTFINFRVLQPPTFNLLKPISHYFATFSVDPSTICLMCRPLQLLLPKIPSSPLLDPLIDLCHKVLLVTLAYEQYQRFDPQATSLHNILMARHSVLHDLLVLGDYNSATTTVPKACSIARAKLQSQNSTTKVPREPTIYALTYLSTMSYLALDLYPWHDRSPGPHAELARRLSKAIKDAIQLKLVQGSEGKRYTVLFEWANELLARLIVPLAE
;
A
#
# COMPACT_ATOMS: atom_id res chain seq x y z
N MET A 1 -11.56 17.07 36.88
CA MET A 1 -10.23 16.60 36.44
C MET A 1 -10.24 15.07 36.52
N ALA A 2 -10.54 14.41 35.40
CA ALA A 2 -10.59 12.95 35.34
C ALA A 2 -9.21 12.44 34.92
N SER A 3 -8.63 11.56 35.72
CA SER A 3 -7.38 10.84 35.42
C SER A 3 -7.64 9.86 34.27
N PHE A 4 -6.96 10.06 33.14
CA PHE A 4 -7.13 9.26 31.93
C PHE A 4 -6.22 8.04 31.95
N ASN A 5 -6.79 6.88 32.25
CA ASN A 5 -6.12 5.59 32.16
C ASN A 5 -6.29 5.01 30.75
N THR A 6 -5.64 5.61 29.75
CA THR A 6 -5.68 5.13 28.37
C THR A 6 -4.68 3.98 28.22
N GLN A 7 -5.12 2.76 28.55
CA GLN A 7 -4.37 1.55 28.26
C GLN A 7 -4.45 1.26 26.75
N VAL A 8 -3.62 1.92 25.94
CA VAL A 8 -3.54 1.66 24.50
C VAL A 8 -2.95 0.24 24.32
N LEU A 9 -3.82 -0.72 24.01
CA LEU A 9 -3.48 -2.12 23.76
C LEU A 9 -2.71 -2.23 22.42
N PHE A 10 -1.40 -1.99 22.45
CA PHE A 10 -0.52 -2.44 21.39
C PHE A 10 -0.33 -3.94 21.53
N ILE A 11 -0.89 -4.69 20.58
CA ILE A 11 -0.72 -6.15 20.53
C ILE A 11 0.75 -6.43 20.23
N PRO A 12 1.50 -7.09 21.13
CA PRO A 12 2.84 -7.57 20.79
C PRO A 12 2.74 -8.54 19.62
N TYR A 13 3.67 -8.46 18.67
CA TYR A 13 3.74 -9.37 17.52
C TYR A 13 3.64 -10.83 18.01
N ARG A 14 2.49 -11.45 17.74
CA ARG A 14 2.29 -12.89 17.95
C ARG A 14 2.58 -13.54 16.61
N GLY A 15 3.81 -13.99 16.42
CA GLY A 15 4.13 -14.92 15.33
C GLY A 15 3.10 -16.06 15.34
N ASN A 16 2.60 -16.42 14.16
CA ASN A 16 1.51 -17.39 13.94
C ASN A 16 1.62 -18.61 14.86
N SER A 17 0.95 -18.56 16.01
CA SER A 17 0.70 -19.69 16.87
C SER A 17 -0.79 -20.00 16.74
N VAL A 18 -1.09 -20.85 15.76
CA VAL A 18 -2.40 -21.48 15.62
C VAL A 18 -2.78 -22.09 16.97
N GLY A 19 -3.98 -21.77 17.44
CA GLY A 19 -4.44 -21.94 18.82
C GLY A 19 -4.11 -23.31 19.42
N LYS A 20 -3.48 -23.29 20.60
CA LYS A 20 -3.43 -24.44 21.51
C LYS A 20 -4.83 -24.63 22.11
N LYS A 21 -5.59 -25.57 21.54
CA LYS A 21 -6.50 -26.39 22.34
C LYS A 21 -5.64 -27.33 23.17
N ASP A 22 -5.97 -27.44 24.46
CA ASP A 22 -5.35 -28.37 25.40
C ASP A 22 -5.26 -29.77 24.78
N LYS A 23 -4.03 -30.27 24.65
CA LYS A 23 -3.72 -31.64 24.26
C LYS A 23 -2.80 -32.24 25.30
N ASP A 24 -3.37 -33.15 26.07
CA ASP A 24 -2.88 -34.49 26.39
C ASP A 24 -1.34 -34.69 26.33
N PRO A 25 -0.66 -34.96 27.47
CA PRO A 25 0.80 -34.91 27.59
C PRO A 25 1.59 -36.02 26.84
N GLY A 26 0.95 -36.84 26.00
CA GLY A 26 1.59 -37.98 25.33
C GLY A 26 1.97 -37.81 23.85
N THR A 27 1.43 -36.82 23.12
CA THR A 27 1.60 -36.79 21.66
C THR A 27 2.69 -35.82 21.21
N VAL A 28 3.85 -36.37 20.84
CA VAL A 28 4.94 -35.61 20.22
C VAL A 28 4.45 -35.04 18.88
N SER A 29 4.25 -33.71 18.84
CA SER A 29 3.88 -32.98 17.61
C SER A 29 4.79 -33.35 16.44
N GLN A 30 4.20 -33.55 15.26
CA GLN A 30 4.89 -33.87 14.01
C GLN A 30 6.00 -32.86 13.68
N GLN A 31 5.84 -31.59 14.08
CA GLN A 31 6.88 -30.56 13.96
C GLN A 31 8.09 -30.81 14.88
N LYS A 32 7.87 -31.32 16.11
CA LYS A 32 8.97 -31.72 17.01
C LYS A 32 9.70 -32.95 16.47
N HIS A 33 9.00 -33.90 15.87
CA HIS A 33 9.63 -35.05 15.21
C HIS A 33 10.47 -34.62 14.00
N ALA A 34 9.94 -33.74 13.15
CA ALA A 34 10.66 -33.18 12.01
C ALA A 34 11.92 -32.40 12.43
N ALA A 35 11.82 -31.58 13.48
CA ALA A 35 12.97 -30.86 14.03
C ALA A 35 14.03 -31.81 14.63
N ARG A 36 13.61 -32.86 15.34
CA ARG A 36 14.52 -33.89 15.87
C ARG A 36 15.22 -34.67 14.76
N GLU A 37 14.51 -35.06 13.71
CA GLU A 37 15.11 -35.71 12.54
C GLU A 37 16.08 -34.79 11.79
N TYR A 38 15.74 -33.51 11.64
CA TYR A 38 16.65 -32.53 11.03
C TYR A 38 17.93 -32.37 11.84
N HIS A 39 17.83 -32.22 13.16
CA HIS A 39 19.00 -32.14 14.04
C HIS A 39 19.82 -33.43 14.05
N ARG A 40 19.18 -34.60 14.01
CA ARG A 40 19.85 -35.91 13.92
C ARG A 40 20.66 -36.01 12.62
N LYS A 41 20.05 -35.67 11.48
CA LYS A 41 20.72 -35.68 10.16
C LYS A 41 21.87 -34.67 10.09
N ALA A 42 21.68 -33.46 10.63
CA ALA A 42 22.73 -32.45 10.69
C ALA A 42 23.92 -32.88 11.56
N LYS A 43 23.67 -33.56 12.68
CA LYS A 43 24.72 -34.09 13.57
C LYS A 43 25.50 -35.21 12.90
N LEU A 44 24.83 -36.14 12.21
CA LEU A 44 25.47 -37.20 11.43
C LEU A 44 26.33 -36.64 10.29
N LYS A 45 25.86 -35.61 9.58
CA LYS A 45 26.63 -34.93 8.53
C LYS A 45 27.89 -34.26 9.08
N LYS A 46 27.82 -33.62 10.25
CA LYS A 46 29.00 -33.05 10.92
C LYS A 46 30.01 -34.12 11.36
N GLN A 47 29.53 -35.29 11.81
CA GLN A 47 30.41 -36.40 12.19
C GLN A 47 31.10 -37.04 10.97
N SER A 48 30.39 -37.24 9.85
CA SER A 48 30.99 -37.79 8.64
C SER A 48 32.00 -36.85 7.98
N GLN A 49 31.79 -35.53 8.09
CA GLN A 49 32.76 -34.54 7.61
C GLN A 49 34.07 -34.60 8.43
N ARG A 50 33.98 -34.63 9.77
CA ARG A 50 35.15 -34.75 10.65
C ARG A 50 35.93 -36.06 10.44
N ALA A 51 35.23 -37.15 10.11
CA ALA A 51 35.89 -38.43 9.80
C ALA A 51 36.67 -38.40 8.49
N LYS A 52 36.28 -37.55 7.52
CA LYS A 52 37.04 -37.34 6.28
C LYS A 52 38.27 -36.47 6.51
N ASP A 53 38.12 -35.41 7.29
CA ASP A 53 39.22 -34.47 7.57
C ASP A 53 40.36 -35.13 8.39
N ASN A 54 40.02 -36.09 9.26
CA ASN A 54 41.04 -36.87 9.99
C ASN A 54 41.74 -37.94 9.13
N LYS A 55 41.18 -38.35 7.99
CA LYS A 55 41.81 -39.32 7.09
C LYS A 55 42.82 -38.69 6.12
N SER A 56 42.79 -37.37 5.92
CA SER A 56 43.73 -36.65 5.05
C SER A 56 45.03 -36.23 5.74
N LEU A 57 45.18 -36.45 7.05
CA LEU A 57 46.37 -36.04 7.81
C LEU A 57 47.41 -37.15 8.01
N ASP A 58 47.17 -38.38 7.53
CA ASP A 58 48.02 -39.54 7.83
C ASP A 58 48.77 -40.11 6.60
N ASN A 59 48.69 -39.47 5.43
CA ASN A 59 49.27 -39.97 4.17
C ASN A 59 50.29 -39.00 3.56
N GLY A 60 51.28 -38.57 4.34
CA GLY A 60 52.33 -37.66 3.85
C GLY A 60 53.65 -37.79 4.60
N ARG A 61 54.30 -38.96 4.54
CA ARG A 61 55.69 -39.12 4.99
C ARG A 61 56.46 -40.05 4.04
N GLY A 62 57.52 -39.50 3.45
CA GLY A 62 58.49 -40.17 2.55
C GLY A 62 58.33 -39.69 1.10
N GLU A 63 59.36 -39.31 0.33
CA GLU A 63 60.82 -39.38 0.49
C GLU A 63 61.47 -38.33 -0.44
N THR A 64 62.73 -38.07 -0.13
CA THR A 64 63.74 -37.17 -0.71
C THR A 64 64.12 -37.42 -2.18
N SER A 65 64.47 -36.36 -2.92
CA SER A 65 65.81 -36.20 -3.53
C SER A 65 65.95 -34.91 -4.36
N THR A 66 67.19 -34.42 -4.30
CA THR A 66 67.92 -33.38 -5.05
C THR A 66 67.68 -33.33 -6.56
N ASP A 67 67.72 -32.15 -7.19
CA ASP A 67 68.86 -31.73 -8.06
C ASP A 67 68.62 -30.34 -8.70
N ASP A 68 69.74 -29.69 -9.03
CA ASP A 68 69.94 -28.35 -9.60
C ASP A 68 69.33 -28.09 -10.99
N GLY A 69 69.20 -26.82 -11.39
CA GLY A 69 69.19 -26.46 -12.81
C GLY A 69 68.41 -25.21 -13.26
N GLN A 70 69.07 -24.06 -13.16
CA GLN A 70 69.32 -23.10 -14.26
C GLN A 70 68.25 -22.75 -15.35
N ILE A 71 68.07 -21.43 -15.51
CA ILE A 71 68.29 -20.64 -16.75
C ILE A 71 67.16 -20.43 -17.80
N LEU A 72 66.93 -19.13 -18.06
CA LEU A 72 66.57 -18.39 -19.29
C LEU A 72 65.47 -18.90 -20.24
N GLY A 73 64.58 -17.97 -20.61
CA GLY A 73 64.63 -17.48 -22.00
C GLY A 73 63.33 -17.34 -22.79
N SER A 74 63.17 -16.13 -23.34
CA SER A 74 62.47 -15.75 -24.59
C SER A 74 60.94 -15.71 -24.56
N SER A 75 60.25 -14.60 -24.87
CA SER A 75 60.27 -13.68 -26.03
C SER A 75 59.51 -14.19 -27.27
N SER A 76 58.35 -13.60 -27.55
CA SER A 76 57.85 -13.18 -28.89
C SER A 76 56.39 -12.73 -28.75
N GLU A 77 56.05 -11.45 -28.90
CA GLU A 77 56.00 -10.60 -30.11
C GLU A 77 54.79 -10.84 -31.04
N ARG A 78 54.04 -9.72 -31.22
CA ARG A 78 53.27 -9.29 -32.41
C ARG A 78 51.98 -10.08 -32.75
N SER A 79 50.87 -9.48 -33.17
CA SER A 79 50.67 -8.30 -34.02
C SER A 79 49.19 -7.84 -34.03
N VAL A 80 49.00 -6.51 -33.97
CA VAL A 80 48.17 -5.61 -34.81
C VAL A 80 46.80 -6.08 -35.37
N SER A 81 45.72 -5.47 -34.86
CA SER A 81 44.53 -4.75 -35.41
C SER A 81 44.06 -4.92 -36.88
N PRO A 82 42.90 -4.36 -37.34
CA PRO A 82 41.72 -3.74 -36.67
C PRO A 82 40.34 -4.24 -37.22
N GLY A 83 39.23 -3.80 -36.61
CA GLY A 83 37.89 -3.91 -37.22
C GLY A 83 36.75 -3.45 -36.31
N SER A 84 36.00 -2.48 -36.78
CA SER A 84 34.97 -1.69 -36.09
C SER A 84 33.62 -2.40 -35.90
N THR A 85 32.79 -1.78 -35.04
CA THR A 85 31.34 -1.50 -35.23
C THR A 85 30.39 -2.13 -34.19
N GLU A 86 29.60 -1.25 -33.56
CA GLU A 86 28.32 -1.43 -32.83
C GLU A 86 28.36 -2.28 -31.53
N GLY A 87 27.89 -1.82 -30.37
CA GLY A 87 26.73 -0.96 -30.12
C GLY A 87 25.63 -1.74 -29.40
N SER A 88 25.93 -2.38 -28.25
CA SER A 88 24.90 -2.99 -27.39
C SER A 88 25.37 -3.05 -25.93
N SER A 89 24.78 -2.20 -25.09
CA SER A 89 25.02 -2.16 -23.65
C SER A 89 24.18 -3.22 -22.93
N HIS A 90 24.72 -4.44 -22.83
CA HIS A 90 24.26 -5.44 -21.87
C HIS A 90 24.81 -5.09 -20.48
N ILE A 91 23.91 -4.74 -19.54
CA ILE A 91 24.22 -4.64 -18.12
C ILE A 91 24.45 -6.07 -17.61
N SER A 92 25.73 -6.41 -17.44
CA SER A 92 26.17 -7.72 -16.96
C SER A 92 25.97 -7.84 -15.45
N SER A 93 25.23 -8.86 -15.07
CA SER A 93 24.96 -9.29 -13.69
C SER A 93 26.26 -9.81 -13.04
N HIS A 94 26.80 -9.06 -12.09
CA HIS A 94 27.89 -9.54 -11.25
C HIS A 94 27.35 -10.46 -10.14
N THR A 95 27.58 -11.76 -10.32
CA THR A 95 27.43 -12.78 -9.29
C THR A 95 28.74 -12.88 -8.51
N GLU A 96 28.86 -12.21 -7.37
CA GLU A 96 30.00 -12.40 -6.48
C GLU A 96 29.74 -13.55 -5.50
N LEU A 97 30.50 -14.63 -5.71
CA LEU A 97 30.68 -15.74 -4.80
C LEU A 97 31.61 -15.34 -3.66
N LEU A 98 31.17 -15.59 -2.43
CA LEU A 98 31.98 -15.57 -1.23
C LEU A 98 33.13 -16.57 -1.37
N ASN A 99 34.37 -16.08 -1.46
CA ASN A 99 35.54 -16.90 -1.15
C ASN A 99 36.53 -16.11 -0.28
N SER A 100 36.69 -16.60 0.95
CA SER A 100 37.60 -16.07 1.96
C SER A 100 39.02 -16.54 1.68
N GLY A 101 39.83 -15.65 1.13
CA GLY A 101 41.29 -15.82 1.06
C GLY A 101 41.94 -14.46 1.26
N GLN A 102 42.66 -14.29 2.37
CA GLN A 102 43.47 -13.11 2.68
C GLN A 102 44.45 -12.86 1.53
N CYS A 103 44.30 -11.73 0.85
CA CYS A 103 45.32 -11.19 -0.03
C CYS A 103 45.39 -9.69 0.22
N THR A 104 46.53 -9.24 0.74
CA THR A 104 46.90 -7.85 0.93
C THR A 104 46.94 -7.14 -0.41
N ARG A 105 45.80 -6.61 -0.86
CA ARG A 105 45.72 -5.70 -2.00
C ARG A 105 45.85 -4.27 -1.49
N THR A 106 46.85 -3.58 -2.01
CA THR A 106 47.01 -2.13 -1.95
C THR A 106 45.73 -1.42 -2.39
N PRO A 107 45.27 -0.37 -1.69
CA PRO A 107 44.04 0.33 -2.03
C PRO A 107 44.21 1.08 -3.36
N SER A 108 43.48 0.66 -4.39
CA SER A 108 43.35 1.40 -5.64
C SER A 108 42.54 2.69 -5.40
N PRO A 109 42.90 3.85 -5.99
CA PRO A 109 42.28 5.15 -5.69
C PRO A 109 40.85 5.33 -6.23
N LEU A 110 40.27 4.32 -6.87
CA LEU A 110 38.92 4.37 -7.44
C LEU A 110 37.78 4.22 -6.41
N THR A 111 38.08 3.95 -5.14
CA THR A 111 37.08 3.85 -4.05
C THR A 111 36.73 5.19 -3.39
N CYS A 112 37.39 6.30 -3.77
CA CYS A 112 37.23 7.58 -3.08
C CYS A 112 36.05 8.46 -3.53
N LEU A 113 35.19 8.01 -4.46
CA LEU A 113 33.93 8.70 -4.80
C LEU A 113 32.74 8.31 -3.89
N GLY A 114 33.01 7.63 -2.77
CA GLY A 114 32.00 7.25 -1.76
C GLY A 114 32.05 8.05 -0.45
N ALA A 115 33.07 8.88 -0.23
CA ALA A 115 33.29 9.57 1.05
C ALA A 115 32.21 10.62 1.40
N GLY A 116 31.40 11.06 0.44
CA GLY A 116 30.29 11.99 0.67
C GLY A 116 29.00 11.34 1.21
N ARG A 117 28.95 10.00 1.36
CA ARG A 117 27.73 9.28 1.83
C ARG A 117 27.70 9.00 3.33
N VAL A 118 28.83 9.15 4.00
CA VAL A 118 28.95 9.03 5.45
C VAL A 118 29.01 10.45 5.99
N ASP A 119 27.96 10.87 6.70
CA ASP A 119 27.94 12.16 7.38
C ASP A 119 29.14 12.21 8.35
N PRO A 120 30.13 13.10 8.14
CA PRO A 120 31.33 13.15 8.98
C PRO A 120 31.03 13.57 10.42
N PHE A 121 29.83 14.12 10.68
CA PHE A 121 29.35 14.47 12.01
C PHE A 121 28.44 13.40 12.61
N ASP A 122 28.10 12.37 11.82
CA ASP A 122 27.21 11.26 12.15
C ASP A 122 26.04 11.70 13.06
N THR A 123 25.25 12.65 12.59
CA THR A 123 24.16 13.26 13.38
C THR A 123 22.99 12.31 13.65
N LYS A 124 23.07 11.06 13.17
CA LYS A 124 22.00 10.08 13.24
C LYS A 124 21.89 9.48 14.65
N PRO A 125 20.65 9.19 15.10
CA PRO A 125 20.40 8.61 16.42
C PRO A 125 20.81 7.13 16.53
N VAL A 126 21.17 6.50 15.41
CA VAL A 126 21.66 5.12 15.31
C VAL A 126 23.00 5.14 14.59
N LYS A 127 24.01 4.54 15.24
CA LYS A 127 25.41 4.46 14.81
C LYS A 127 25.68 3.20 13.98
N ASP A 128 26.82 3.18 13.30
CA ASP A 128 27.36 2.01 12.58
C ASP A 128 26.39 1.39 11.55
N LEU A 129 25.81 2.25 10.72
CA LEU A 129 24.84 1.84 9.73
C LEU A 129 25.49 1.02 8.61
N THR A 130 24.84 -0.08 8.22
CA THR A 130 25.32 -0.88 7.10
C THR A 130 25.10 -0.13 5.77
N PRO A 131 25.87 -0.44 4.71
CA PRO A 131 25.66 0.15 3.38
C PRO A 131 24.22 -0.01 2.87
N HIS A 132 23.56 -1.12 3.22
CA HIS A 132 22.17 -1.35 2.84
C HIS A 132 21.19 -0.39 3.55
N VAL A 133 21.46 -0.01 4.80
CA VAL A 133 20.65 0.99 5.52
C VAL A 133 20.82 2.37 4.88
N HIS A 134 22.06 2.76 4.53
CA HIS A 134 22.30 4.00 3.78
C HIS A 134 21.53 4.02 2.46
N HIS A 135 21.54 2.91 1.72
CA HIS A 135 20.74 2.79 0.50
C HIS A 135 19.23 2.97 0.75
N MET A 136 18.70 2.47 1.87
CA MET A 136 17.29 2.70 2.23
C MET A 136 16.98 4.13 2.68
N VAL A 137 17.93 4.83 3.29
CA VAL A 137 17.81 6.29 3.54
C VAL A 137 17.68 7.03 2.23
N ASP A 138 18.61 6.77 1.30
CA ASP A 138 18.62 7.43 -0.01
C ASP A 138 17.34 7.13 -0.78
N TYR A 139 16.89 5.88 -0.75
CA TYR A 139 15.63 5.45 -1.36
C TYR A 139 14.42 6.18 -0.76
N ALA A 140 14.38 6.31 0.57
CA ALA A 140 13.30 7.03 1.25
C ALA A 140 13.20 8.48 0.77
N LEU A 141 14.35 9.17 0.72
CA LEU A 141 14.44 10.59 0.34
C LEU A 141 14.22 10.81 -1.16
N THR A 142 14.54 9.84 -2.01
CA THR A 142 14.50 9.99 -3.47
C THR A 142 13.18 9.55 -4.06
N TYR A 143 12.62 8.43 -3.59
CA TYR A 143 11.48 7.78 -4.24
C TYR A 143 10.25 7.74 -3.36
N GLN A 144 10.35 7.27 -2.12
CA GLN A 144 9.16 7.03 -1.31
C GLN A 144 8.48 8.32 -0.83
N TRP A 145 9.17 9.16 -0.06
CA TRP A 145 8.50 10.28 0.59
C TRP A 145 8.17 11.45 -0.35
N PRO A 146 8.95 11.74 -1.40
CA PRO A 146 8.59 12.75 -2.39
C PRO A 146 7.21 12.58 -3.03
N ILE A 147 6.63 11.37 -3.09
CA ILE A 147 5.29 11.16 -3.65
C ILE A 147 4.21 11.97 -2.92
N PHE A 148 4.43 12.29 -1.64
CA PHE A 148 3.50 13.07 -0.84
C PHE A 148 3.63 14.58 -1.08
N SER A 149 4.68 15.05 -1.78
CA SER A 149 4.71 16.44 -2.27
C SER A 149 3.57 16.69 -3.25
N PHE A 150 3.20 15.70 -4.05
CA PHE A 150 2.07 15.80 -4.98
C PHE A 150 0.73 16.01 -4.26
N VAL A 151 0.58 15.51 -3.04
CA VAL A 151 -0.62 15.69 -2.22
C VAL A 151 -0.73 17.12 -1.67
N ASN A 152 0.37 17.88 -1.69
CA ASN A 152 0.45 19.22 -1.17
C ASN A 152 1.12 20.14 -2.20
N PRO A 153 0.36 20.78 -3.12
CA PRO A 153 0.92 21.54 -4.23
C PRO A 153 1.76 22.76 -3.80
N GLY A 154 1.70 23.17 -2.52
CA GLY A 154 2.58 24.19 -1.94
C GLY A 154 3.93 23.66 -1.41
N LEU A 155 4.17 22.35 -1.45
CA LEU A 155 5.36 21.71 -0.91
C LEU A 155 6.25 21.21 -2.05
N THR A 156 7.47 21.73 -2.13
CA THR A 156 8.47 21.24 -3.10
C THR A 156 9.06 19.90 -2.66
N VAL A 157 9.66 19.17 -3.60
CA VAL A 157 10.35 17.91 -3.33
C VAL A 157 11.48 18.12 -2.31
N GLU A 158 12.19 19.24 -2.38
CA GLU A 158 13.30 19.61 -1.50
C GLU A 158 12.81 19.81 -0.06
N LYS A 159 11.70 20.54 0.13
CA LYS A 159 11.09 20.71 1.44
C LYS A 159 10.59 19.38 2.01
N MET A 160 10.09 18.48 1.16
CA MET A 160 9.70 17.14 1.61
C MET A 160 10.93 16.33 2.04
N LYS A 161 12.03 16.38 1.30
CA LYS A 161 13.30 15.74 1.67
C LYS A 161 13.82 16.27 2.99
N GLU A 162 13.85 17.59 3.17
CA GLU A 162 14.24 18.24 4.43
C GLU A 162 13.39 17.74 5.60
N ALA A 163 12.06 17.73 5.45
CA ALA A 163 11.15 17.28 6.49
C ALA A 163 11.26 15.78 6.81
N VAL A 164 11.76 14.96 5.88
CA VAL A 164 12.07 13.54 6.11
C VAL A 164 13.44 13.38 6.77
N SER A 165 14.43 14.18 6.39
CA SER A 165 15.74 14.22 7.04
C SER A 165 15.64 14.65 8.50
N VAL A 166 14.86 15.69 8.81
CA VAL A 166 14.55 16.09 10.19
C VAL A 166 13.91 14.94 10.96
N ARG A 167 12.99 14.20 10.32
CA ARG A 167 12.35 13.03 10.94
C ARG A 167 13.32 11.88 11.20
N LEU A 168 14.22 11.58 10.27
CA LEU A 168 15.26 10.55 10.44
C LEU A 168 16.15 10.83 11.66
N ASN A 169 16.37 12.11 11.96
CA ASN A 169 17.21 12.55 13.07
C ASN A 169 16.43 12.82 14.38
N ALA A 170 15.10 12.80 14.35
CA ALA A 170 14.27 13.20 15.49
C ALA A 170 14.31 12.21 16.67
N SER A 171 14.31 10.90 16.40
CA SER A 171 14.38 9.86 17.42
C SER A 171 14.74 8.50 16.82
N GLN A 172 15.16 7.55 17.67
CA GLN A 172 15.41 6.17 17.22
C GLN A 172 14.14 5.52 16.65
N ALA A 173 12.97 5.75 17.26
CA ALA A 173 11.70 5.26 16.73
C ALA A 173 11.42 5.82 15.33
N SER A 174 11.67 7.12 15.12
CA SER A 174 11.49 7.76 13.82
C SER A 174 12.46 7.20 12.78
N PHE A 175 13.73 7.03 13.15
CA PHE A 175 14.74 6.42 12.30
C PHE A 175 14.34 5.01 11.85
N TYR A 176 14.08 4.11 12.80
CA TYR A 176 13.73 2.73 12.48
C TYR A 176 12.45 2.62 11.64
N THR A 177 11.42 3.43 11.92
CA THR A 177 10.18 3.43 11.14
C THR A 177 10.35 3.95 9.72
N VAL A 178 11.16 4.99 9.50
CA VAL A 178 11.42 5.50 8.14
C VAL A 178 12.17 4.46 7.32
N ILE A 179 13.21 3.82 7.87
CA ILE A 179 13.96 2.79 7.15
C ILE A 179 13.10 1.55 6.89
N TYR A 180 12.30 1.12 7.87
CA TYR A 180 11.34 0.03 7.69
C TYR A 180 10.34 0.33 6.57
N ALA A 181 9.75 1.53 6.57
CA ALA A 181 8.81 1.96 5.55
C ALA A 181 9.48 2.01 4.16
N ALA A 182 10.70 2.53 4.08
CA ALA A 182 11.45 2.62 2.83
C ALA A 182 11.80 1.25 2.27
N ALA A 183 12.29 0.35 3.13
CA ALA A 183 12.62 -1.01 2.74
C ALA A 183 11.39 -1.80 2.29
N THR A 184 10.25 -1.57 2.92
CA THR A 184 8.99 -2.24 2.55
C THR A 184 8.43 -1.69 1.24
N HIS A 185 8.45 -0.36 1.08
CA HIS A 185 8.09 0.28 -0.19
C HIS A 185 9.00 -0.19 -1.34
N TYR A 186 10.31 -0.25 -1.11
CA TYR A 186 11.30 -0.77 -2.05
C TYR A 186 10.94 -2.20 -2.48
N ALA A 187 10.63 -3.08 -1.52
CA ALA A 187 10.24 -4.46 -1.80
C ALA A 187 8.95 -4.55 -2.64
N LEU A 188 7.94 -3.73 -2.33
CA LEU A 188 6.65 -3.75 -3.03
C LEU A 188 6.72 -3.14 -4.43
N SER A 189 7.56 -2.14 -4.63
CA SER A 189 7.71 -1.43 -5.90
C SER A 189 8.45 -2.23 -6.97
N ARG A 190 9.06 -3.38 -6.61
CA ARG A 190 9.77 -4.23 -7.58
C ARG A 190 8.79 -4.98 -8.48
N VAL A 191 8.98 -4.83 -9.78
CA VAL A 191 8.29 -5.61 -10.82
C VAL A 191 9.08 -6.88 -11.11
N GLY A 192 8.40 -8.03 -11.13
CA GLY A 192 8.96 -9.32 -11.52
C GLY A 192 9.97 -9.95 -10.56
N GLU A 193 10.48 -9.20 -9.58
CA GLU A 193 11.56 -9.65 -8.71
C GLU A 193 11.20 -9.60 -7.23
N GLN A 194 11.54 -10.69 -6.54
CA GLN A 194 11.44 -10.78 -5.09
C GLN A 194 12.45 -9.84 -4.41
N ALA A 195 12.06 -9.27 -3.27
CA ALA A 195 13.00 -8.54 -2.44
C ALA A 195 14.10 -9.47 -1.92
N SER A 196 15.35 -8.99 -1.89
CA SER A 196 16.49 -9.78 -1.43
C SER A 196 16.31 -10.24 0.02
N ALA A 197 16.94 -11.37 0.38
CA ALA A 197 16.94 -11.85 1.76
C ALA A 197 17.46 -10.80 2.75
N LEU A 198 18.44 -9.98 2.33
CA LEU A 198 18.95 -8.87 3.11
C LEU A 198 17.87 -7.82 3.42
N ASN A 199 17.05 -7.45 2.42
CA ASN A 199 15.94 -6.52 2.63
C ASN A 199 14.87 -7.13 3.54
N GLN A 200 14.55 -8.43 3.39
CA GLN A 200 13.59 -9.11 4.27
C GLN A 200 14.04 -9.09 5.74
N VAL A 201 15.30 -9.45 6.00
CA VAL A 201 15.89 -9.40 7.36
C VAL A 201 15.92 -7.99 7.92
N LEU A 202 16.28 -6.99 7.08
CA LEU A 202 16.25 -5.59 7.48
C LEU A 202 14.84 -5.17 7.93
N ARG A 203 13.81 -5.47 7.13
CA ARG A 203 12.43 -5.08 7.46
C ARG A 203 11.95 -5.70 8.76
N LEU A 204 12.24 -6.98 9.00
CA LEU A 204 11.88 -7.65 10.25
C LEU A 204 12.57 -7.00 11.45
N ASN A 205 13.90 -6.84 11.38
CA ASN A 205 14.70 -6.27 12.47
C ASN A 205 14.31 -4.82 12.77
N TYR A 206 14.09 -4.01 11.74
CA TYR A 206 13.76 -2.60 11.90
C TYR A 206 12.32 -2.39 12.34
N LYS A 207 11.39 -3.27 11.96
CA LYS A 207 10.02 -3.28 12.51
C LYS A 207 10.03 -3.58 14.01
N ASP A 208 10.74 -4.62 14.42
CA ASP A 208 10.84 -5.01 15.84
C ASP A 208 11.44 -3.88 16.69
N ARG A 209 12.57 -3.33 16.25
CA ARG A 209 13.21 -2.17 16.92
C ARG A 209 12.29 -0.95 16.93
N ALA A 210 11.63 -0.63 15.83
CA ALA A 210 10.68 0.48 15.76
C ALA A 210 9.55 0.32 16.78
N LEU A 211 8.95 -0.86 16.88
CA LEU A 211 7.87 -1.14 17.84
C LEU A 211 8.35 -1.01 19.29
N LYS A 212 9.56 -1.50 19.59
CA LYS A 212 10.15 -1.39 20.92
C LYS A 212 10.36 0.08 21.31
N MET A 213 11.02 0.86 20.45
CA MET A 213 11.30 2.27 20.70
C MET A 213 10.00 3.10 20.76
N LEU A 214 9.04 2.80 19.89
CA LEU A 214 7.75 3.50 19.90
C LEU A 214 6.99 3.26 21.20
N ARG A 215 7.02 2.04 21.74
CA ARG A 215 6.38 1.71 23.02
C ARG A 215 7.00 2.49 24.17
N GLU A 216 8.32 2.59 24.21
CA GLU A 216 9.04 3.38 25.21
C GLU A 216 8.64 4.87 25.11
N SER A 217 8.66 5.45 23.90
CA SER A 217 8.26 6.84 23.67
C SER A 217 6.78 7.11 24.01
N LEU A 218 5.89 6.14 23.83
CA LEU A 218 4.48 6.29 24.20
C LEU A 218 4.26 6.30 25.71
N ILE A 219 5.02 5.51 26.47
CA ILE A 219 4.98 5.52 27.94
C ILE A 219 5.45 6.88 28.46
N GLU A 220 6.52 7.42 27.88
CA GLU A 220 7.03 8.75 28.21
C GLU A 220 6.02 9.84 27.85
N ALA A 221 5.43 9.79 26.66
CA ALA A 221 4.44 10.76 26.21
C ALA A 221 3.19 10.74 27.10
N ALA A 222 2.73 9.57 27.53
CA ALA A 222 1.58 9.43 28.43
C ALA A 222 1.80 10.12 29.79
N ALA A 223 3.04 10.30 30.23
CA ALA A 223 3.35 11.04 31.46
C ALA A 223 3.23 12.56 31.31
N THR A 224 3.24 13.09 30.08
CA THR A 224 3.28 14.53 29.80
C THR A 224 1.98 15.09 29.21
N ASP A 225 0.99 14.23 28.92
CA ASP A 225 -0.30 14.56 28.27
C ASP A 225 -0.18 15.30 26.92
N ASP A 226 1.04 15.44 26.40
CA ASP A 226 1.32 15.91 25.05
C ASP A 226 2.10 14.82 24.30
N MET A 227 1.53 14.34 23.22
CA MET A 227 2.22 13.37 22.39
C MET A 227 3.05 14.09 21.33
N PRO A 228 4.34 13.78 21.19
CA PRO A 228 5.15 14.33 20.11
C PRO A 228 4.63 13.91 18.72
N LEU A 229 4.59 14.85 17.77
CA LEU A 229 4.24 14.57 16.37
C LEU A 229 5.11 13.46 15.71
N PRO A 230 6.41 13.31 16.02
CA PRO A 230 7.23 12.20 15.52
C PRO A 230 6.68 10.81 15.89
N ILE A 231 6.03 10.67 17.05
CA ILE A 231 5.39 9.41 17.48
C ILE A 231 4.21 9.09 16.55
N LEU A 232 3.33 10.06 16.27
CA LEU A 232 2.22 9.86 15.33
C LEU A 232 2.71 9.48 13.93
N GLN A 233 3.81 10.09 13.48
CA GLN A 233 4.39 9.75 12.18
C GLN A 233 4.98 8.34 12.17
N ALA A 234 5.65 7.92 13.24
CA ALA A 234 6.13 6.55 13.42
C ALA A 234 4.96 5.55 13.42
N MET A 235 3.88 5.85 14.14
CA MET A 235 2.64 5.06 14.11
C MET A 235 2.07 4.97 12.70
N PHE A 236 1.94 6.11 11.99
CA PHE A 236 1.47 6.15 10.61
C PHE A 236 2.28 5.22 9.71
N ALA A 237 3.61 5.30 9.78
CA ALA A 237 4.50 4.43 9.01
C ALA A 237 4.29 2.95 9.36
N LEU A 238 3.99 2.59 10.61
CA LEU A 238 3.71 1.21 11.00
C LEU A 238 2.30 0.75 10.61
N THR A 239 1.31 1.66 10.52
CA THR A 239 -0.07 1.32 10.11
C THR A 239 -0.11 0.78 8.69
N SER A 240 0.77 1.27 7.83
CA SER A 240 0.79 0.94 6.40
C SER A 240 1.32 -0.46 6.10
N TYR A 241 1.78 -1.24 7.09
CA TYR A 241 2.45 -2.53 6.87
C TYR A 241 2.09 -3.60 7.93
N GLY A 242 1.00 -4.35 7.67
CA GLY A 242 0.43 -5.37 8.54
C GLY A 242 1.35 -6.51 9.00
N SER A 243 0.94 -7.23 10.05
CA SER A 243 1.72 -8.29 10.70
C SER A 243 1.82 -9.62 9.93
N GLY A 244 0.99 -9.88 8.91
CA GLY A 244 0.85 -11.22 8.32
C GLY A 244 1.47 -11.45 6.94
N THR A 245 1.66 -10.40 6.14
CA THR A 245 2.08 -10.52 4.72
C THR A 245 3.40 -9.83 4.41
N THR A 246 3.98 -9.12 5.38
CA THR A 246 5.22 -8.38 5.14
C THR A 246 6.43 -9.29 4.98
N GLU A 247 6.44 -10.51 5.52
CA GLU A 247 7.64 -11.36 5.43
C GLU A 247 7.83 -11.92 4.01
N HIS A 248 6.71 -12.30 3.36
CA HIS A 248 6.68 -12.75 1.97
C HIS A 248 5.84 -11.80 1.10
N ILE A 249 6.47 -10.71 0.68
CA ILE A 249 5.87 -9.79 -0.28
C ILE A 249 6.01 -10.40 -1.67
N ALA A 250 4.89 -10.79 -2.28
CA ALA A 250 4.91 -11.19 -3.69
C ALA A 250 5.42 -10.02 -4.55
N PRO A 251 6.18 -10.26 -5.63
CA PRO A 251 6.59 -9.21 -6.53
C PRO A 251 5.37 -8.63 -7.25
N MET A 252 5.48 -7.38 -7.65
CA MET A 252 4.50 -6.80 -8.54
C MET A 252 4.59 -7.50 -9.90
N LYS A 253 3.48 -8.02 -10.42
CA LYS A 253 3.48 -8.69 -11.74
C LYS A 253 3.77 -7.69 -12.87
N SER A 254 3.14 -6.53 -12.80
CA SER A 254 3.29 -5.45 -13.78
C SER A 254 2.94 -4.11 -13.13
N ARG A 255 3.45 -3.03 -13.71
CA ARG A 255 3.16 -1.65 -13.29
C ARG A 255 2.65 -0.88 -14.51
N ASP A 256 1.42 -0.41 -14.48
CA ASP A 256 0.84 0.33 -15.62
C ASP A 256 1.22 1.81 -15.56
N MET A 257 2.43 2.12 -16.02
CA MET A 257 2.94 3.51 -16.08
C MET A 257 2.12 4.41 -17.00
N LYS A 258 1.28 3.85 -17.87
CA LYS A 258 0.47 4.61 -18.82
C LYS A 258 -0.84 5.11 -18.21
N ASN A 259 -1.23 4.58 -17.05
CA ASN A 259 -2.42 5.02 -16.35
C ASN A 259 -2.05 5.87 -15.12
N PRO A 260 -1.98 7.22 -15.26
CA PRO A 260 -1.77 8.12 -14.14
C PRO A 260 -2.64 7.83 -12.92
N LEU A 261 -3.91 7.43 -13.10
CA LEU A 261 -4.80 7.14 -11.97
C LEU A 261 -4.37 5.92 -11.15
N ALA A 262 -3.72 4.94 -11.79
CA ALA A 262 -3.23 3.72 -11.15
C ALA A 262 -1.96 3.94 -10.33
N VAL A 263 -1.06 4.79 -10.83
CA VAL A 263 0.26 5.03 -10.22
C VAL A 263 0.26 6.22 -9.27
N SER A 264 -0.75 7.08 -9.34
CA SER A 264 -0.85 8.25 -8.48
C SER A 264 -0.93 7.84 -7.01
N PHE A 265 -0.22 8.58 -6.16
CA PHE A 265 -0.05 8.27 -4.74
C PHE A 265 0.57 6.89 -4.47
N ASP A 266 1.25 6.29 -5.45
CA ASP A 266 1.70 4.89 -5.43
C ASP A 266 0.57 3.95 -5.01
N LEU A 267 -0.65 4.20 -5.52
CA LEU A 267 -1.82 3.37 -5.26
C LEU A 267 -1.52 1.90 -5.57
N ASP A 268 -0.87 1.64 -6.70
CA ASP A 268 -0.43 0.31 -7.10
C ASP A 268 0.48 -0.41 -6.09
N VAL A 269 1.25 0.35 -5.30
CA VAL A 269 2.07 -0.17 -4.20
C VAL A 269 1.24 -0.34 -2.93
N TYR A 270 0.59 0.73 -2.48
CA TYR A 270 -0.09 0.76 -1.18
C TYR A 270 -1.38 -0.08 -1.15
N SER A 271 -2.05 -0.26 -2.29
CA SER A 271 -3.26 -1.07 -2.41
C SER A 271 -3.02 -2.55 -2.07
N ARG A 272 -1.77 -3.01 -2.22
CA ARG A 272 -1.34 -4.41 -2.00
C ARG A 272 -0.98 -4.72 -0.56
N ILE A 273 -1.00 -3.72 0.31
CA ILE A 273 -0.59 -3.88 1.70
C ILE A 273 -1.81 -3.90 2.59
N PRO A 274 -2.08 -4.97 3.34
CA PRO A 274 -3.12 -4.93 4.35
C PRO A 274 -2.69 -3.98 5.48
N PRO A 275 -3.55 -3.02 5.87
CA PRO A 275 -3.25 -2.14 7.00
C PRO A 275 -3.29 -2.93 8.32
N GLU A 276 -2.44 -2.55 9.28
CA GLU A 276 -2.52 -3.07 10.64
C GLU A 276 -3.61 -2.31 11.41
N MET A 277 -4.83 -2.86 11.44
CA MET A 277 -5.99 -2.15 11.97
C MET A 277 -5.83 -1.72 13.43
N ALA A 278 -5.09 -2.46 14.25
CA ALA A 278 -4.79 -2.06 15.62
C ALA A 278 -4.00 -0.75 15.69
N HIS A 279 -3.00 -0.58 14.80
CA HIS A 279 -2.23 0.66 14.73
C HIS A 279 -3.02 1.81 14.11
N VAL A 280 -3.87 1.51 13.13
CA VAL A 280 -4.80 2.49 12.53
C VAL A 280 -5.74 3.05 13.59
N GLN A 281 -6.43 2.19 14.34
CA GLN A 281 -7.37 2.58 15.38
C GLN A 281 -6.70 3.39 16.49
N ALA A 282 -5.52 2.93 16.96
CA ALA A 282 -4.76 3.67 17.96
C ALA A 282 -4.37 5.06 17.44
N MET A 283 -3.86 5.16 16.21
CA MET A 283 -3.48 6.44 15.62
C MET A 283 -4.69 7.38 15.47
N TYR A 284 -5.84 6.87 15.01
CA TYR A 284 -7.03 7.69 14.81
C TYR A 284 -7.56 8.23 16.13
N HIS A 285 -7.65 7.38 17.15
CA HIS A 285 -8.06 7.80 18.48
C HIS A 285 -7.20 8.95 19.02
N LEU A 286 -5.88 8.85 18.83
CA LEU A 286 -4.94 9.88 19.28
C LEU A 286 -5.07 11.19 18.48
N ILE A 287 -5.40 11.12 17.20
CA ILE A 287 -5.66 12.30 16.37
C ILE A 287 -6.97 12.97 16.78
N GLU A 288 -8.01 12.19 17.05
CA GLU A 288 -9.29 12.69 17.55
C GLU A 288 -9.12 13.41 18.90
N GLN A 289 -8.36 12.83 19.82
CA GLN A 289 -8.04 13.45 21.11
C GLN A 289 -7.36 14.82 20.97
N ARG A 290 -6.60 15.04 19.89
CA ARG A 290 -5.97 16.33 19.58
C ARG A 290 -6.89 17.31 18.84
N GLY A 291 -8.18 17.02 18.71
CA GLY A 291 -9.11 17.87 17.94
C GLY A 291 -9.16 17.56 16.44
N GLY A 292 -8.75 16.36 16.03
CA GLY A 292 -8.89 15.85 14.66
C GLY A 292 -7.77 16.27 13.70
N LEU A 293 -7.93 15.95 12.40
CA LEU A 293 -6.85 16.12 11.41
C LEU A 293 -6.30 17.55 11.28
N ARG A 294 -7.12 18.57 11.55
CA ARG A 294 -6.71 19.98 11.44
C ARG A 294 -5.71 20.42 12.51
N SER A 295 -5.57 19.68 13.60
CA SER A 295 -4.57 19.99 14.64
C SER A 295 -3.16 19.52 14.27
N LEU A 296 -3.01 18.76 13.18
CA LEU A 296 -1.72 18.28 12.72
C LEU A 296 -0.97 19.42 12.01
N SER A 297 -0.06 20.07 12.72
CA SER A 297 0.68 21.27 12.27
C SER A 297 1.61 21.06 11.07
N ARG A 298 1.98 19.82 10.74
CA ARG A 298 2.92 19.54 9.64
C ARG A 298 2.23 19.65 8.27
N PRO A 299 2.79 20.45 7.33
CA PRO A 299 2.28 20.56 5.98
C PRO A 299 2.11 19.19 5.30
N GLY A 300 0.93 18.95 4.75
CA GLY A 300 0.60 17.73 3.99
C GLY A 300 0.32 16.49 4.84
N PHE A 301 0.75 16.42 6.11
CA PHE A 301 0.58 15.21 6.91
C PHE A 301 -0.89 14.88 7.18
N ALA A 302 -1.70 15.89 7.53
CA ALA A 302 -3.14 15.73 7.67
C ALA A 302 -3.79 15.18 6.40
N GLN A 303 -3.35 15.66 5.23
CA GLN A 303 -3.91 15.26 3.94
C GLN A 303 -3.55 13.80 3.61
N VAL A 304 -2.32 13.38 3.90
CA VAL A 304 -1.89 11.99 3.75
C VAL A 304 -2.68 11.05 4.66
N ILE A 305 -2.97 11.47 5.90
CA ILE A 305 -3.82 10.66 6.80
C ILE A 305 -5.26 10.59 6.28
N ALA A 306 -5.84 11.70 5.81
CA ALA A 306 -7.18 11.70 5.21
C ALA A 306 -7.27 10.77 3.98
N LEU A 307 -6.24 10.81 3.12
CA LEU A 307 -6.11 9.89 1.99
C LEU A 307 -6.11 8.43 2.45
N ASN A 308 -5.25 8.12 3.43
CA ASN A 308 -5.12 6.76 3.96
C ASN A 308 -6.41 6.29 4.63
N ASP A 309 -7.09 7.14 5.40
CA ASP A 309 -8.37 6.83 6.06
C ASP A 309 -9.45 6.43 5.07
N THR A 310 -9.59 7.19 3.99
CA THR A 310 -10.55 6.83 2.94
C THR A 310 -10.15 5.54 2.23
N PHE A 311 -8.86 5.30 1.97
CA PHE A 311 -8.42 4.06 1.32
C PHE A 311 -8.58 2.82 2.18
N ILE A 312 -8.27 2.92 3.47
CA ILE A 312 -8.48 1.82 4.43
C ILE A 312 -9.97 1.49 4.51
N ASN A 313 -10.82 2.51 4.68
CA ASN A 313 -12.26 2.30 4.80
C ASN A 313 -12.93 1.88 3.49
N PHE A 314 -12.39 2.27 2.33
CA PHE A 314 -12.84 1.78 1.03
C PHE A 314 -12.68 0.27 0.89
N ARG A 315 -11.58 -0.32 1.40
CA ARG A 315 -11.34 -1.78 1.34
C ARG A 315 -12.47 -2.59 1.98
N VAL A 316 -13.10 -2.03 3.01
CA VAL A 316 -14.17 -2.65 3.80
C VAL A 316 -15.54 -2.01 3.54
N LEU A 317 -15.61 -1.07 2.58
CA LEU A 317 -16.80 -0.30 2.21
C LEU A 317 -17.48 0.34 3.45
N GLN A 318 -16.68 0.94 4.31
CA GLN A 318 -17.13 1.68 5.51
C GLN A 318 -16.94 3.19 5.32
N PRO A 319 -17.67 4.03 6.06
CA PRO A 319 -17.40 5.46 6.10
C PRO A 319 -15.99 5.75 6.67
N PRO A 320 -15.24 6.72 6.13
CA PRO A 320 -14.00 7.20 6.72
C PRO A 320 -14.23 7.77 8.12
N THR A 321 -13.20 7.70 8.98
CA THR A 321 -13.28 8.24 10.35
C THR A 321 -13.27 9.76 10.36
N PHE A 322 -12.47 10.38 9.48
CA PHE A 322 -12.31 11.82 9.42
C PHE A 322 -13.04 12.43 8.25
N ASN A 323 -13.64 13.60 8.47
CA ASN A 323 -14.16 14.44 7.41
C ASN A 323 -13.04 14.94 6.48
N LEU A 324 -13.41 15.25 5.23
CA LEU A 324 -12.53 15.93 4.29
C LEU A 324 -11.96 17.23 4.86
N LEU A 325 -10.65 17.43 4.67
CA LEU A 325 -9.97 18.67 5.07
C LEU A 325 -10.51 19.89 4.32
N LYS A 326 -10.87 19.69 3.04
CA LYS A 326 -11.48 20.68 2.16
C LYS A 326 -12.77 20.11 1.58
N PRO A 327 -13.84 20.92 1.45
CA PRO A 327 -15.07 20.45 0.83
C PRO A 327 -14.82 20.06 -0.63
N ILE A 328 -15.58 19.08 -1.13
CA ILE A 328 -15.47 18.59 -2.50
C ILE A 328 -15.58 19.72 -3.55
N SER A 329 -16.44 20.72 -3.30
CA SER A 329 -16.64 21.89 -4.15
C SER A 329 -15.37 22.69 -4.41
N HIS A 330 -14.38 22.63 -3.50
CA HIS A 330 -13.09 23.30 -3.69
C HIS A 330 -12.36 22.81 -4.94
N TYR A 331 -12.38 21.51 -5.22
CA TYR A 331 -11.69 20.94 -6.37
C TYR A 331 -12.50 21.12 -7.65
N PHE A 332 -13.82 20.93 -7.59
CA PHE A 332 -14.71 21.12 -8.73
C PHE A 332 -14.81 22.57 -9.21
N ALA A 333 -14.52 23.56 -8.35
CA ALA A 333 -14.42 24.95 -8.77
C ALA A 333 -13.33 25.20 -9.83
N THR A 334 -12.39 24.26 -10.01
CA THR A 334 -11.32 24.33 -11.02
C THR A 334 -11.63 23.56 -12.30
N PHE A 335 -12.80 22.92 -12.38
CA PHE A 335 -13.17 22.06 -13.50
C PHE A 335 -13.79 22.90 -14.62
N SER A 336 -13.20 22.83 -15.80
CA SER A 336 -13.74 23.39 -17.05
C SER A 336 -13.99 22.25 -18.03
N VAL A 337 -15.10 21.55 -17.85
CA VAL A 337 -15.45 20.40 -18.67
C VAL A 337 -16.26 20.84 -19.87
N ASP A 338 -15.77 20.55 -21.07
CA ASP A 338 -16.52 20.77 -22.31
C ASP A 338 -17.68 19.74 -22.39
N PRO A 339 -18.96 20.19 -22.43
CA PRO A 339 -20.11 19.31 -22.58
C PRO A 339 -20.07 18.43 -23.84
N SER A 340 -19.30 18.82 -24.87
CA SER A 340 -19.13 18.06 -26.10
C SER A 340 -18.19 16.85 -25.93
N THR A 341 -17.44 16.79 -24.83
CA THR A 341 -16.59 15.64 -24.50
C THR A 341 -17.48 14.46 -24.15
N ILE A 342 -17.69 13.57 -25.13
CA ILE A 342 -18.37 12.29 -24.90
C ILE A 342 -17.34 11.26 -24.49
N CYS A 343 -17.39 10.84 -23.23
CA CYS A 343 -16.66 9.68 -22.74
C CYS A 343 -17.49 8.40 -22.98
N LEU A 344 -17.01 7.50 -23.83
CA LEU A 344 -17.66 6.19 -24.04
C LEU A 344 -17.83 5.43 -22.71
N MET A 345 -16.87 5.58 -21.78
CA MET A 345 -16.90 4.93 -20.47
C MET A 345 -17.99 5.46 -19.54
N CYS A 346 -18.48 6.68 -19.74
CA CYS A 346 -19.51 7.30 -18.90
C CYS A 346 -20.88 7.41 -19.58
N ARG A 347 -21.00 6.91 -20.81
CA ARG A 347 -22.27 6.95 -21.55
C ARG A 347 -23.45 6.38 -20.74
N PRO A 348 -23.32 5.27 -19.98
CA PRO A 348 -24.42 4.79 -19.16
C PRO A 348 -24.85 5.77 -18.08
N LEU A 349 -23.91 6.40 -17.37
CA LEU A 349 -24.18 7.42 -16.35
C LEU A 349 -24.85 8.66 -16.96
N GLN A 350 -24.34 9.16 -18.08
CA GLN A 350 -24.93 10.31 -18.79
C GLN A 350 -26.37 10.05 -19.23
N LEU A 351 -26.66 8.84 -19.72
CA LEU A 351 -28.01 8.46 -20.16
C LEU A 351 -28.96 8.15 -19.00
N LEU A 352 -28.41 7.73 -17.86
CA LEU A 352 -29.17 7.33 -16.69
C LEU A 352 -29.61 8.52 -15.85
N LEU A 353 -28.69 9.45 -15.55
CA LEU A 353 -28.93 10.50 -14.55
C LEU A 353 -30.19 11.35 -14.83
N PRO A 354 -30.49 11.77 -16.08
CA PRO A 354 -31.71 12.51 -16.39
C PRO A 354 -33.01 11.71 -16.22
N LYS A 355 -32.93 10.37 -16.14
CA LYS A 355 -34.08 9.48 -16.07
C LYS A 355 -34.44 9.05 -14.64
N ILE A 356 -33.54 9.26 -13.68
CA ILE A 356 -33.80 8.93 -12.28
C ILE A 356 -34.73 10.02 -11.71
N PRO A 357 -35.90 9.66 -11.15
CA PRO A 357 -36.77 10.63 -10.52
C PRO A 357 -36.08 11.27 -9.32
N SER A 358 -36.25 12.58 -9.16
CA SER A 358 -35.78 13.29 -7.97
C SER A 358 -36.51 12.77 -6.73
N SER A 359 -35.75 12.55 -5.67
CA SER A 359 -36.25 12.13 -4.38
C SER A 359 -35.22 12.45 -3.30
N PRO A 360 -35.64 12.84 -2.08
CA PRO A 360 -34.73 13.08 -0.97
C PRO A 360 -33.74 11.93 -0.68
N LEU A 361 -34.08 10.69 -1.01
CA LEU A 361 -33.19 9.53 -0.87
C LEU A 361 -32.16 9.45 -2.00
N LEU A 362 -32.56 9.73 -3.23
CA LEU A 362 -31.73 9.57 -4.43
C LEU A 362 -30.91 10.81 -4.77
N ASP A 363 -31.40 12.02 -4.46
CA ASP A 363 -30.78 13.28 -4.86
C ASP A 363 -29.30 13.40 -4.43
N PRO A 364 -28.91 13.05 -3.18
CA PRO A 364 -27.50 13.10 -2.78
C PRO A 364 -26.62 12.11 -3.56
N LEU A 365 -27.16 10.94 -3.89
CA LEU A 365 -26.44 9.93 -4.67
C LEU A 365 -26.31 10.36 -6.13
N ILE A 366 -27.38 10.90 -6.73
CA ILE A 366 -27.39 11.45 -8.08
C ILE A 366 -26.36 12.57 -8.20
N ASP A 367 -26.29 13.47 -7.23
CA ASP A 367 -25.29 14.54 -7.18
C ASP A 367 -23.85 13.99 -7.13
N LEU A 368 -23.59 12.92 -6.38
CA LEU A 368 -22.29 12.24 -6.39
C LEU A 368 -22.00 11.52 -7.71
N CYS A 369 -22.99 10.90 -8.35
CA CYS A 369 -22.83 10.31 -9.69
C CYS A 369 -22.47 11.37 -10.74
N HIS A 370 -23.06 12.57 -10.67
CA HIS A 370 -22.66 13.70 -11.53
C HIS A 370 -21.20 14.09 -11.29
N LYS A 371 -20.74 14.11 -10.03
CA LYS A 371 -19.34 14.39 -9.72
C LYS A 371 -18.38 13.30 -10.21
N VAL A 372 -18.76 12.02 -10.13
CA VAL A 372 -18.00 10.91 -10.75
C VAL A 372 -17.86 11.14 -12.26
N LEU A 373 -18.97 11.46 -12.94
CA LEU A 373 -18.98 11.78 -14.37
C LEU A 373 -18.01 12.91 -14.69
N LEU A 374 -18.08 14.03 -13.95
CA LEU A 374 -17.20 15.18 -14.14
C LEU A 374 -15.72 14.84 -13.91
N VAL A 375 -15.39 14.00 -12.93
CA VAL A 375 -14.02 13.50 -12.73
C VAL A 375 -13.53 12.71 -13.92
N THR A 376 -14.35 11.81 -14.46
CA THR A 376 -13.95 11.05 -15.65
C THR A 376 -13.76 11.95 -16.87
N LEU A 377 -14.67 12.89 -17.11
CA LEU A 377 -14.56 13.83 -18.24
C LEU A 377 -13.32 14.71 -18.13
N ALA A 378 -13.06 15.26 -16.93
CA ALA A 378 -11.85 16.05 -16.69
C ALA A 378 -10.57 15.21 -16.89
N TYR A 379 -10.59 13.94 -16.49
CA TYR A 379 -9.47 13.03 -16.74
C TYR A 379 -9.28 12.74 -18.22
N GLU A 380 -10.35 12.54 -18.98
CA GLU A 380 -10.26 12.35 -20.43
C GLU A 380 -9.71 13.58 -21.15
N GLN A 381 -10.17 14.78 -20.80
CA GLN A 381 -9.60 16.03 -21.32
C GLN A 381 -8.11 16.15 -20.98
N TYR A 382 -7.72 15.81 -19.75
CA TYR A 382 -6.31 15.76 -19.33
C TYR A 382 -5.50 14.79 -20.19
N GLN A 383 -6.01 13.59 -20.45
CA GLN A 383 -5.33 12.60 -21.30
C GLN A 383 -5.20 13.04 -22.76
N ARG A 384 -6.12 13.88 -23.25
CA ARG A 384 -6.06 14.49 -24.58
C ARG A 384 -5.14 15.72 -24.66
N PHE A 385 -4.52 16.11 -23.54
CA PHE A 385 -3.72 17.33 -23.41
C PHE A 385 -4.51 18.59 -23.82
N ASP A 386 -5.81 18.62 -23.50
CA ASP A 386 -6.65 19.80 -23.72
C ASP A 386 -6.08 21.00 -22.94
N PRO A 387 -5.85 22.16 -23.57
CA PRO A 387 -5.36 23.36 -22.88
C PRO A 387 -6.26 23.84 -21.72
N GLN A 388 -7.54 23.48 -21.72
CA GLN A 388 -8.49 23.80 -20.65
C GLN A 388 -8.58 22.70 -19.58
N ALA A 389 -7.83 21.61 -19.72
CA ALA A 389 -7.85 20.51 -18.77
C ALA A 389 -7.41 20.97 -17.38
N THR A 390 -8.18 20.57 -16.38
CA THR A 390 -7.79 20.70 -14.98
C THR A 390 -6.52 19.90 -14.69
N SER A 391 -5.71 20.38 -13.74
CA SER A 391 -4.49 19.67 -13.32
C SER A 391 -4.81 18.26 -12.81
N LEU A 392 -3.91 17.31 -13.08
CA LEU A 392 -4.02 15.95 -12.56
C LEU A 392 -4.16 15.92 -11.03
N HIS A 393 -3.51 16.84 -10.32
CA HIS A 393 -3.65 16.98 -8.87
C HIS A 393 -5.11 17.20 -8.46
N ASN A 394 -5.77 18.20 -9.05
CA ASN A 394 -7.17 18.51 -8.72
C ASN A 394 -8.12 17.38 -9.13
N ILE A 395 -7.85 16.68 -10.24
CA ILE A 395 -8.61 15.50 -10.66
C ILE A 395 -8.51 14.39 -9.60
N LEU A 396 -7.30 14.08 -9.14
CA LEU A 396 -7.06 13.03 -8.15
C LEU A 396 -7.63 13.37 -6.78
N MET A 397 -7.58 14.64 -6.37
CA MET A 397 -8.18 15.11 -5.13
C MET A 397 -9.71 15.12 -5.20
N ALA A 398 -10.30 15.56 -6.31
CA ALA A 398 -11.74 15.47 -6.54
C ALA A 398 -12.21 14.01 -6.53
N ARG A 399 -11.51 13.12 -7.24
CA ARG A 399 -11.75 11.66 -7.23
C ARG A 399 -11.78 11.10 -5.81
N HIS A 400 -10.81 11.48 -4.99
CA HIS A 400 -10.75 11.05 -3.59
C HIS A 400 -11.89 11.61 -2.74
N SER A 401 -12.23 12.89 -2.90
CA SER A 401 -13.38 13.49 -2.21
C SER A 401 -14.70 12.84 -2.58
N VAL A 402 -14.91 12.49 -3.86
CA VAL A 402 -16.10 11.76 -4.31
C VAL A 402 -16.18 10.38 -3.65
N LEU A 403 -15.06 9.64 -3.60
CA LEU A 403 -15.02 8.34 -2.93
C LEU A 403 -15.35 8.47 -1.43
N HIS A 404 -14.76 9.46 -0.75
CA HIS A 404 -15.08 9.75 0.65
C HIS A 404 -16.57 9.99 0.84
N ASP A 405 -17.17 10.91 0.09
CA ASP A 405 -18.58 11.29 0.27
C ASP A 405 -19.53 10.14 -0.08
N LEU A 406 -19.19 9.29 -1.06
CA LEU A 406 -19.94 8.06 -1.33
C LEU A 406 -19.87 7.09 -0.14
N LEU A 407 -18.69 6.87 0.44
CA LEU A 407 -18.55 6.00 1.61
C LEU A 407 -19.30 6.53 2.83
N VAL A 408 -19.31 7.86 3.03
CA VAL A 408 -20.11 8.52 4.08
C VAL A 408 -21.61 8.36 3.83
N LEU A 409 -22.05 8.48 2.57
CA LEU A 409 -23.45 8.29 2.20
C LEU A 409 -23.91 6.83 2.48
N GLY A 410 -23.04 5.87 2.14
CA GLY A 410 -23.18 4.46 2.50
C GLY A 410 -24.24 3.68 1.70
N ASP A 411 -24.23 2.36 1.89
CA ASP A 411 -25.25 1.45 1.35
C ASP A 411 -26.49 1.49 2.24
N TYR A 412 -27.67 1.74 1.65
CA TYR A 412 -28.95 1.76 2.36
C TYR A 412 -29.22 0.47 3.16
N ASN A 413 -28.74 -0.68 2.66
CA ASN A 413 -28.96 -1.98 3.27
C ASN A 413 -27.92 -2.36 4.34
N SER A 414 -26.89 -1.53 4.54
CA SER A 414 -25.91 -1.72 5.61
C SER A 414 -26.59 -1.49 6.97
N ALA A 415 -26.62 -2.53 7.80
CA ALA A 415 -27.12 -2.42 9.18
C ALA A 415 -26.19 -1.62 10.10
N THR A 416 -24.97 -1.30 9.65
CA THR A 416 -23.90 -0.74 10.48
C THR A 416 -23.62 0.73 10.25
N THR A 417 -24.23 1.36 9.24
CA THR A 417 -23.93 2.76 8.92
C THR A 417 -24.89 3.69 9.67
N THR A 418 -24.36 4.65 10.43
CA THR A 418 -25.10 5.81 10.92
C THR A 418 -25.56 6.62 9.73
N VAL A 419 -26.73 6.28 9.21
CA VAL A 419 -27.36 6.94 8.08
C VAL A 419 -27.49 8.45 8.40
N PRO A 420 -27.12 9.37 7.50
CA PRO A 420 -27.34 10.80 7.68
C PRO A 420 -28.78 11.07 8.14
N LYS A 421 -29.00 12.01 9.08
CA LYS A 421 -30.32 12.26 9.71
C LYS A 421 -31.47 12.38 8.70
N ALA A 422 -31.23 12.93 7.51
CA ALA A 422 -32.23 13.04 6.44
C ALA A 422 -32.67 11.65 5.91
N CYS A 423 -31.73 10.74 5.73
CA CYS A 423 -31.95 9.40 5.21
C CYS A 423 -32.42 8.44 6.33
N SER A 424 -32.11 8.72 7.61
CA SER A 424 -32.73 8.01 8.74
C SER A 424 -34.21 8.37 8.95
N ILE A 425 -34.59 9.63 8.72
CA ILE A 425 -36.01 10.06 8.72
C ILE A 425 -36.76 9.42 7.55
N ALA A 426 -36.17 9.38 6.34
CA ALA A 426 -36.76 8.68 5.19
C ALA A 426 -36.91 7.19 5.47
N ARG A 427 -35.88 6.55 6.05
CA ARG A 427 -35.91 5.13 6.46
C ARG A 427 -36.99 4.85 7.50
N ALA A 428 -37.13 5.68 8.52
CA ALA A 428 -38.16 5.54 9.55
C ALA A 428 -39.58 5.71 8.97
N LYS A 429 -39.78 6.68 8.05
CA LYS A 429 -41.06 6.87 7.35
C LYS A 429 -41.39 5.71 6.40
N LEU A 430 -40.40 5.15 5.70
CA LEU A 430 -40.57 3.99 4.82
C LEU A 430 -40.84 2.70 5.59
N GLN A 431 -40.24 2.55 6.78
CA GLN A 431 -40.46 1.41 7.66
C GLN A 431 -41.83 1.45 8.35
N SER A 432 -42.36 2.63 8.69
CA SER A 432 -43.69 2.74 9.29
C SER A 432 -44.85 2.54 8.30
N GLN A 433 -44.60 2.66 6.99
CA GLN A 433 -45.63 2.54 5.95
C GLN A 433 -45.76 1.13 5.33
N ASN A 434 -44.89 0.17 5.64
CA ASN A 434 -44.84 -1.14 4.98
C ASN A 434 -45.06 -2.32 5.93
N SER A 435 -46.33 -2.68 6.15
CA SER A 435 -46.73 -3.98 6.72
C SER A 435 -47.03 -5.05 5.65
N THR A 436 -46.83 -4.74 4.37
CA THR A 436 -46.98 -5.68 3.25
C THR A 436 -45.63 -6.03 2.63
N THR A 437 -45.37 -7.32 2.41
CA THR A 437 -44.13 -8.03 2.04
C THR A 437 -43.42 -7.62 0.72
N LYS A 438 -43.71 -6.45 0.14
CA LYS A 438 -43.03 -5.98 -1.08
C LYS A 438 -41.83 -5.10 -0.72
N VAL A 439 -40.65 -5.48 -1.19
CA VAL A 439 -39.45 -4.64 -1.09
C VAL A 439 -39.73 -3.31 -1.82
N PRO A 440 -39.48 -2.15 -1.19
CA PRO A 440 -39.72 -0.86 -1.81
C PRO A 440 -38.76 -0.66 -3.00
N ARG A 441 -39.30 -0.21 -4.14
CA ARG A 441 -38.56 -0.01 -5.40
C ARG A 441 -37.40 0.96 -5.28
N GLU A 442 -37.59 2.03 -4.53
CA GLU A 442 -36.65 3.14 -4.45
C GLU A 442 -35.34 2.80 -3.72
N PRO A 443 -35.34 2.12 -2.57
CA PRO A 443 -34.12 1.54 -1.98
C PRO A 443 -33.35 0.58 -2.90
N THR A 444 -34.04 -0.20 -3.74
CA THR A 444 -33.37 -1.07 -4.71
C THR A 444 -32.69 -0.26 -5.81
N ILE A 445 -33.33 0.80 -6.31
CA ILE A 445 -32.72 1.73 -7.29
C ILE A 445 -31.50 2.43 -6.66
N TYR A 446 -31.63 2.89 -5.41
CA TYR A 446 -30.53 3.48 -4.66
C TYR A 446 -29.35 2.51 -4.55
N ALA A 447 -29.59 1.28 -4.06
CA ALA A 447 -28.54 0.28 -3.86
C ALA A 447 -27.85 -0.07 -5.18
N LEU A 448 -28.62 -0.26 -6.26
CA LEU A 448 -28.08 -0.56 -7.58
C LEU A 448 -27.22 0.60 -8.10
N THR A 449 -27.70 1.85 -7.98
CA THR A 449 -26.97 3.04 -8.42
C THR A 449 -25.69 3.25 -7.60
N TYR A 450 -25.76 3.10 -6.28
CA TYR A 450 -24.65 3.26 -5.35
C TYR A 450 -23.56 2.22 -5.62
N LEU A 451 -23.94 0.93 -5.68
CA LEU A 451 -22.99 -0.16 -5.88
C LEU A 451 -22.37 -0.13 -7.27
N SER A 452 -23.13 0.23 -8.32
CA SER A 452 -22.57 0.44 -9.66
C SER A 452 -21.57 1.58 -9.68
N THR A 453 -21.89 2.71 -9.04
CA THR A 453 -20.99 3.87 -8.96
C THR A 453 -19.71 3.55 -8.20
N MET A 454 -19.82 2.84 -7.07
CA MET A 454 -18.66 2.37 -6.30
C MET A 454 -17.82 1.35 -7.08
N SER A 455 -18.46 0.48 -7.85
CA SER A 455 -17.77 -0.50 -8.71
C SER A 455 -17.03 0.18 -9.86
N TYR A 456 -17.64 1.20 -10.47
CA TYR A 456 -16.98 2.02 -11.47
C TYR A 456 -15.77 2.76 -10.90
N LEU A 457 -15.90 3.37 -9.72
CA LEU A 457 -14.76 3.97 -9.02
C LEU A 457 -13.65 2.94 -8.78
N ALA A 458 -13.98 1.74 -8.29
CA ALA A 458 -13.01 0.67 -8.04
C ALA A 458 -12.30 0.18 -9.31
N LEU A 459 -13.01 0.08 -10.42
CA LEU A 459 -12.49 -0.51 -11.66
C LEU A 459 -11.73 0.51 -12.51
N ASP A 460 -12.29 1.71 -12.66
CA ASP A 460 -11.88 2.66 -13.69
C ASP A 460 -11.11 3.86 -13.13
N LEU A 461 -11.52 4.35 -11.96
CA LEU A 461 -10.90 5.54 -11.35
C LEU A 461 -9.88 5.19 -10.27
N TYR A 462 -9.99 4.02 -9.63
CA TYR A 462 -9.09 3.46 -8.62
C TYR A 462 -8.66 2.05 -8.99
N PRO A 463 -7.97 1.85 -10.13
CA PRO A 463 -7.64 0.52 -10.64
C PRO A 463 -6.72 -0.22 -9.66
N TRP A 464 -7.34 -0.93 -8.74
CA TRP A 464 -6.68 -1.51 -7.59
C TRP A 464 -6.21 -2.92 -7.97
N HIS A 465 -4.90 -3.15 -7.88
CA HIS A 465 -4.30 -4.37 -8.43
C HIS A 465 -4.64 -5.64 -7.64
N ASP A 466 -4.84 -5.53 -6.34
CA ASP A 466 -5.21 -6.65 -5.48
C ASP A 466 -6.73 -6.87 -5.47
N ARG A 467 -7.19 -7.92 -6.16
CA ARG A 467 -8.63 -8.21 -6.35
C ARG A 467 -9.18 -9.25 -5.37
N SER A 468 -8.36 -9.89 -4.51
CA SER A 468 -8.85 -10.90 -3.56
C SER A 468 -7.93 -11.12 -2.34
N PRO A 469 -8.47 -11.11 -1.10
CA PRO A 469 -9.77 -10.56 -0.68
C PRO A 469 -9.70 -9.03 -0.58
N GLY A 470 -10.62 -8.34 -1.26
CA GLY A 470 -10.60 -6.87 -1.32
C GLY A 470 -11.96 -6.25 -1.69
N PRO A 471 -12.00 -4.93 -1.89
CA PRO A 471 -13.26 -4.21 -2.15
C PRO A 471 -13.99 -4.74 -3.38
N HIS A 472 -13.28 -5.23 -4.41
CA HIS A 472 -13.89 -5.79 -5.62
C HIS A 472 -14.77 -7.00 -5.35
N ALA A 473 -14.31 -7.97 -4.56
CA ALA A 473 -15.06 -9.18 -4.26
C ALA A 473 -16.33 -8.86 -3.46
N GLU A 474 -16.21 -7.94 -2.50
CA GLU A 474 -17.36 -7.50 -1.69
C GLU A 474 -18.35 -6.67 -2.53
N LEU A 475 -17.86 -5.78 -3.40
CA LEU A 475 -18.70 -5.05 -4.36
C LEU A 475 -19.41 -6.00 -5.32
N ALA A 476 -18.73 -7.01 -5.86
CA ALA A 476 -19.34 -8.01 -6.75
C ALA A 476 -20.49 -8.76 -6.05
N ARG A 477 -20.25 -9.20 -4.81
CA ARG A 477 -21.25 -9.89 -4.00
C ARG A 477 -22.48 -9.01 -3.73
N ARG A 478 -22.26 -7.76 -3.30
CA ARG A 478 -23.35 -6.81 -3.01
C ARG A 478 -24.09 -6.41 -4.28
N LEU A 479 -23.38 -6.11 -5.37
CA LEU A 479 -23.96 -5.72 -6.66
C LEU A 479 -24.79 -6.85 -7.27
N SER A 480 -24.28 -8.09 -7.22
CA SER A 480 -25.04 -9.28 -7.66
C SER A 480 -26.35 -9.44 -6.90
N LYS A 481 -26.34 -9.19 -5.58
CA LYS A 481 -27.57 -9.20 -4.77
C LYS A 481 -28.53 -8.09 -5.21
N ALA A 482 -28.06 -6.85 -5.35
CA ALA A 482 -28.90 -5.72 -5.76
C ALA A 482 -29.53 -5.92 -7.15
N ILE A 483 -28.80 -6.52 -8.09
CA ILE A 483 -29.31 -6.92 -9.42
C ILE A 483 -30.43 -7.95 -9.28
N LYS A 484 -30.27 -8.98 -8.44
CA LYS A 484 -31.33 -9.99 -8.19
C LYS A 484 -32.59 -9.36 -7.59
N ASP A 485 -32.42 -8.47 -6.62
CA ASP A 485 -33.53 -7.75 -5.99
C ASP A 485 -34.27 -6.87 -7.04
N ALA A 486 -33.54 -6.21 -7.94
CA ALA A 486 -34.12 -5.43 -9.03
C ALA A 486 -34.93 -6.28 -10.04
N ILE A 487 -34.45 -7.49 -10.37
CA ILE A 487 -35.17 -8.45 -11.22
C ILE A 487 -36.48 -8.88 -10.54
N GLN A 488 -36.43 -9.24 -9.26
CA GLN A 488 -37.62 -9.68 -8.51
C GLN A 488 -38.70 -8.59 -8.46
N LEU A 489 -38.29 -7.33 -8.36
CA LEU A 489 -39.18 -6.18 -8.40
C LEU A 489 -39.67 -5.80 -9.80
N LYS A 490 -39.25 -6.53 -10.83
CA LYS A 490 -39.58 -6.29 -12.23
C LYS A 490 -39.23 -4.85 -12.67
N LEU A 491 -38.15 -4.27 -12.12
CA LEU A 491 -37.74 -2.90 -12.42
C LEU A 491 -37.37 -2.67 -13.90
N VAL A 492 -37.10 -3.74 -14.64
CA VAL A 492 -36.73 -3.70 -16.07
C VAL A 492 -37.91 -4.09 -16.98
N GLN A 493 -39.05 -4.52 -16.42
CA GLN A 493 -40.23 -4.93 -17.20
C GLN A 493 -41.28 -3.80 -17.24
N GLY A 494 -41.99 -3.66 -18.38
CA GLY A 494 -43.07 -2.68 -18.55
C GLY A 494 -42.61 -1.31 -19.09
N SER A 495 -43.55 -0.36 -19.17
CA SER A 495 -43.30 0.99 -19.74
C SER A 495 -42.30 1.81 -18.92
N GLU A 496 -42.31 1.67 -17.59
CA GLU A 496 -41.30 2.26 -16.70
C GLU A 496 -39.95 1.53 -16.76
N GLY A 497 -39.95 0.24 -17.13
CA GLY A 497 -38.75 -0.59 -17.18
C GLY A 497 -37.67 -0.06 -18.13
N LYS A 498 -38.10 0.58 -19.22
CA LYS A 498 -37.22 1.26 -20.18
C LYS A 498 -36.36 2.37 -19.55
N ARG A 499 -36.80 2.95 -18.42
CA ARG A 499 -36.04 4.00 -17.73
C ARG A 499 -34.80 3.44 -17.05
N TYR A 500 -34.90 2.23 -16.50
CA TYR A 500 -33.83 1.61 -15.69
C TYR A 500 -33.03 0.54 -16.44
N THR A 501 -33.39 0.20 -17.68
CA THR A 501 -32.64 -0.76 -18.51
C THR A 501 -31.16 -0.38 -18.60
N VAL A 502 -30.84 0.90 -18.82
CA VAL A 502 -29.44 1.37 -18.91
C VAL A 502 -28.66 1.16 -17.60
N LEU A 503 -29.28 1.44 -16.45
CA LEU A 503 -28.66 1.18 -15.14
C LEU A 503 -28.41 -0.32 -14.94
N PHE A 504 -29.36 -1.15 -15.34
CA PHE A 504 -29.27 -2.59 -15.20
C PHE A 504 -28.18 -3.18 -16.09
N GLU A 505 -28.11 -2.76 -17.36
CA GLU A 505 -27.05 -3.17 -18.30
C GLU A 505 -25.67 -2.77 -17.77
N TRP A 506 -25.53 -1.52 -17.31
CA TRP A 506 -24.29 -1.02 -16.73
C TRP A 506 -23.88 -1.79 -15.46
N ALA A 507 -24.83 -2.07 -14.57
CA ALA A 507 -24.58 -2.87 -13.38
C ALA A 507 -24.08 -4.28 -13.71
N ASN A 508 -24.66 -4.93 -14.73
CA ASN A 508 -24.22 -6.26 -15.17
C ASN A 508 -22.83 -6.22 -15.83
N GLU A 509 -22.54 -5.20 -16.63
CA GLU A 509 -21.20 -5.00 -17.22
C GLU A 509 -20.13 -4.85 -16.12
N LEU A 510 -20.39 -4.00 -15.12
CA LEU A 510 -19.50 -3.81 -13.98
C LEU A 510 -19.34 -5.10 -13.18
N LEU A 511 -20.43 -5.82 -12.91
CA LEU A 511 -20.38 -7.10 -12.21
C LEU A 511 -19.52 -8.12 -12.98
N ALA A 512 -19.66 -8.21 -14.29
CA ALA A 512 -18.83 -9.08 -15.12
C ALA A 512 -17.34 -8.72 -14.97
N ARG A 513 -16.99 -7.43 -15.06
CA ARG A 513 -15.61 -6.94 -14.90
C ARG A 513 -15.03 -7.16 -13.49
N LEU A 514 -15.88 -7.18 -12.46
CA LEU A 514 -15.48 -7.51 -11.09
C LEU A 514 -15.21 -9.02 -10.91
N ILE A 515 -15.97 -9.89 -11.59
CA ILE A 515 -15.88 -11.35 -11.42
C ILE A 515 -14.78 -11.97 -12.27
N VAL A 516 -14.55 -11.50 -13.51
CA VAL A 516 -13.56 -12.09 -14.45
C VAL A 516 -12.20 -12.42 -13.80
N PRO A 517 -11.58 -11.54 -13.02
CA PRO A 517 -10.28 -11.81 -12.40
C PRO A 517 -10.34 -12.61 -11.09
N LEU A 518 -11.53 -12.95 -10.57
CA LEU A 518 -11.66 -13.88 -9.44
C LEU A 518 -11.66 -15.34 -9.91
N ALA A 519 -11.85 -15.57 -11.22
CA ALA A 519 -11.86 -16.90 -11.83
C ALA A 519 -10.47 -17.35 -12.34
N GLU A 520 -9.52 -16.40 -12.46
CA GLU A 520 -8.09 -16.62 -12.75
C GLU A 520 -7.27 -16.70 -11.47
#